data_AF-A0A0R2FMZ7-F1
#
_entry.id   AF-A0A0R2FMZ7-F1
#
_cell.length_a   1.000
_cell.length_b   1.000
_cell.length_c   1.000
_cell.angle_alpha   90.00
_cell.angle_beta   90.00
_cell.angle_gamma   90.00
#
_symmetry.space_group_name_H-M   'P 1'
#
loop_
_entity.id
_entity.type
_entity.pdbx_description
1 polymer ?
#
loop_
_entity_poly.entity_id
_entity_poly.type
_entity_poly.pdbx_seq_one_letter_code
_entity_poly.pdbx_strand_id
1 'polypeptide(L)' 'MMKTATQKKIYQMYDYLGHPIQLQMGVKYKLRIKNGYILALRDGEVPMRVPNLLKQDRYQRHTA' A
#
# COMPACT_ATOMS: atom_id res chain seq x y z
N MET A 1 -5.40 -32.16 -9.43
CA MET A 1 -5.38 -31.00 -8.50
C MET A 1 -4.48 -29.93 -9.09
N MET A 2 -5.04 -28.85 -9.65
CA MET A 2 -4.25 -27.74 -10.20
C MET A 2 -3.85 -26.80 -9.05
N LYS A 3 -2.55 -26.60 -8.85
CA LYS A 3 -2.00 -25.60 -7.92
C LYS A 3 -2.25 -24.22 -8.55
N THR A 4 -3.19 -23.46 -8.02
CA THR A 4 -3.40 -22.05 -8.42
C THR A 4 -2.13 -21.27 -8.09
N ALA A 5 -1.52 -20.66 -9.12
CA ALA A 5 -0.40 -19.74 -8.93
C ALA A 5 -0.87 -18.60 -8.03
N THR A 6 -0.24 -18.45 -6.86
CA THR A 6 -0.52 -17.33 -5.94
C THR A 6 -0.20 -16.03 -6.66
N GLN A 7 -1.24 -15.31 -7.09
CA GLN A 7 -1.08 -14.04 -7.78
C GLN A 7 -0.36 -13.06 -6.83
N LYS A 8 0.86 -12.66 -7.18
CA LYS A 8 1.67 -11.75 -6.36
C LYS A 8 1.03 -10.37 -6.39
N LYS A 9 0.28 -10.02 -5.33
CA LYS A 9 -0.33 -8.70 -5.19
C LYS A 9 0.76 -7.63 -5.00
N ILE A 10 0.82 -6.68 -5.93
CA ILE A 10 1.71 -5.51 -5.84
C ILE A 10 0.99 -4.44 -5.03
N TYR A 11 1.63 -3.96 -3.96
CA TYR A 11 1.10 -2.90 -3.12
C TYR A 11 1.72 -1.56 -3.49
N GLN A 12 0.90 -0.51 -3.55
CA GLN A 12 1.39 0.86 -3.71
C GLN A 12 2.10 1.33 -2.44
N MET A 13 3.11 2.17 -2.59
CA MET A 13 3.91 2.72 -1.49
C MET A 13 3.58 4.19 -1.27
N TYR A 14 3.39 4.57 0.00
CA TYR A 14 3.08 5.93 0.41
C TYR A 14 4.01 6.40 1.53
N ASP A 15 4.27 7.70 1.58
CA ASP A 15 5.01 8.35 2.66
C ASP A 15 4.13 8.61 3.90
N TYR A 16 4.71 9.21 4.94
CA TYR A 16 4.01 9.53 6.19
C TYR A 16 2.85 10.54 6.04
N LEU A 17 2.80 11.28 4.92
CA LEU A 17 1.73 12.23 4.55
C LEU A 17 0.65 11.57 3.67
N GLY A 18 0.86 10.33 3.23
CA GLY A 18 -0.04 9.61 2.34
C GLY A 18 0.13 9.95 0.86
N HIS A 19 1.28 10.50 0.46
CA HIS A 19 1.62 10.71 -0.95
C HIS A 19 2.36 9.49 -1.52
N PRO A 20 2.15 9.14 -2.80
CA PRO A 20 2.91 8.09 -3.44
C PRO A 20 4.41 8.38 -3.36
N ILE A 21 5.21 7.38 -2.99
CA ILE A 21 6.65 7.53 -2.85
C ILE A 21 7.41 6.45 -3.61
N GLN A 22 8.52 6.85 -4.22
CA GLN A 22 9.55 5.95 -4.69
C GLN A 22 10.70 5.91 -3.67
N LEU A 23 11.12 4.71 -3.29
CA LEU A 23 12.22 4.54 -2.34
C LEU A 23 13.51 5.11 -2.92
N GLN A 24 14.20 5.91 -2.11
CA GLN A 24 15.49 6.49 -2.46
C GLN A 24 16.62 5.57 -1.99
N MET A 25 17.67 5.42 -2.81
CA MET A 25 18.85 4.65 -2.43
C MET A 25 19.55 5.28 -1.21
N GLY A 26 20.15 4.46 -0.36
CA GLY A 26 20.88 4.92 0.83
C GLY A 26 20.00 5.41 1.98
N VAL A 27 18.67 5.43 1.82
CA VAL A 27 17.74 5.84 2.88
C VAL A 27 17.12 4.60 3.53
N LYS A 28 17.16 4.55 4.86
CA LYS A 28 16.54 3.47 5.64
C LYS A 28 15.07 3.80 5.89
N TYR A 29 14.18 2.90 5.44
CA TYR A 29 12.74 3.01 5.65
C TYR A 29 12.22 1.88 6.56
N LYS A 30 11.27 2.22 7.43
CA LYS A 30 10.41 1.27 8.16
C LYS A 30 9.15 1.05 7.30
N LEU A 31 9.05 -0.12 6.66
CA LEU A 31 7.91 -0.49 5.82
C LEU A 31 6.81 -1.14 6.66
N ARG A 32 5.57 -0.67 6.52
CA ARG A 32 4.39 -1.24 7.20
C ARG A 32 3.26 -1.45 6.22
N ILE A 33 2.66 -2.63 6.19
CA ILE A 33 1.47 -2.88 5.37
C ILE A 33 0.22 -2.40 6.14
N LYS A 34 -0.64 -1.60 5.50
CA LYS A 34 -1.94 -1.16 6.02
C LYS A 34 -2.95 -1.11 4.88
N ASN A 35 -4.20 -1.56 5.09
CA ASN A 35 -5.35 -1.37 4.17
C ASN A 35 -5.03 -1.54 2.66
N GLY A 36 -4.20 -2.51 2.28
CA GLY A 36 -3.84 -2.74 0.88
C GLY A 36 -2.76 -1.81 0.30
N TYR A 37 -1.94 -1.18 1.14
CA TYR A 37 -0.76 -0.42 0.73
C TYR A 37 0.41 -0.59 1.70
N ILE A 38 1.60 -0.16 1.26
CA ILE A 38 2.81 -0.08 2.06
C ILE A 38 3.02 1.37 2.47
N LEU A 39 3.20 1.61 3.76
CA LEU A 39 3.64 2.86 4.32
C LEU A 39 5.15 2.80 4.52
N ALA A 40 5.89 3.70 3.89
CA ALA A 40 7.33 3.83 4.00
C ALA A 40 7.69 5.04 4.86
N LEU A 41 8.15 4.79 6.10
CA LEU A 41 8.51 5.83 7.05
C LEU A 41 10.02 5.92 7.20
N ARG A 42 10.57 7.13 7.24
CA ARG A 42 11.95 7.36 7.66
C ARG A 42 12.05 7.35 9.19
N ASP A 43 13.26 7.45 9.71
CA ASP A 43 13.43 7.55 11.15
C ASP A 43 12.89 8.88 11.68
N GLY A 44 12.14 8.83 12.78
CA GLY A 44 11.42 9.98 13.33
C GLY A 44 10.07 10.31 12.67
N GLU A 45 9.77 9.77 11.48
CA GLU A 45 8.49 10.02 10.82
C GLU A 45 7.35 9.20 11.45
N VAL A 46 6.26 9.88 11.77
CA VAL A 46 5.02 9.27 12.27
C VAL A 46 3.94 9.45 11.20
N PRO A 47 3.09 8.44 10.93
CA PRO A 47 2.00 8.59 9.97
C PRO A 47 1.07 9.73 10.39
N MET A 48 1.05 10.83 9.64
CA MET A 48 0.16 11.97 9.89
C MET A 48 -1.18 11.80 9.19
N ARG A 49 -1.17 11.14 8.02
CA ARG A 49 -2.38 10.85 7.26
C ARG A 49 -2.36 9.40 6.80
N VAL A 50 -3.44 8.69 7.11
CA VAL A 50 -3.68 7.35 6.57
C VAL A 50 -4.47 7.55 5.28
N PRO A 51 -3.93 7.23 4.09
CA PRO A 51 -4.77 7.18 2.90
C PRO A 51 -5.88 6.14 3.14
N ASN A 52 -7.13 6.60 3.18
CA ASN A 52 -8.30 5.73 3.22
C ASN A 52 -8.44 5.04 1.86
N LEU A 53 -7.69 3.96 1.64
CA LEU A 53 -7.76 3.16 0.42
C LEU A 53 -8.99 2.24 0.36
N LEU A 54 -10.09 2.58 1.07
CA LEU A 54 -11.38 1.87 0.98
C LEU A 54 -12.07 2.00 -0.40
N LYS A 55 -11.35 2.40 -1.45
CA LYS A 55 -11.88 2.62 -2.81
C LYS A 55 -11.46 1.56 -3.84
N GLN A 56 -11.06 0.34 -3.43
CA GLN A 56 -10.70 -0.68 -4.43
C GLN A 56 -11.46 -2.01 -4.41
N ASP A 57 -12.46 -2.22 -3.55
CA ASP A 57 -13.18 -3.52 -3.56
C ASP A 57 -14.72 -3.48 -3.50
N ARG A 58 -15.41 -2.33 -3.64
CA ARG A 58 -16.89 -2.34 -3.79
C ARG A 58 -17.43 -1.22 -4.66
N TYR A 59 -17.64 -1.52 -5.94
CA TYR A 59 -18.94 -1.41 -6.66
C TYR A 59 -18.76 -1.67 -8.17
N GLN A 60 -18.27 -2.85 -8.57
CA GLN A 60 -18.76 -3.42 -9.83
C GLN A 60 -20.18 -3.93 -9.53
N ARG A 61 -21.17 -3.06 -9.73
CA ARG A 61 -22.54 -3.52 -9.96
C ARG A 61 -22.45 -4.42 -11.19
N HIS A 62 -22.48 -5.73 -10.98
CA HIS A 62 -23.00 -6.62 -11.98
C HIS A 62 -24.47 -6.24 -12.13
N THR A 63 -24.75 -5.37 -13.09
CA THR A 63 -26.10 -5.18 -13.60
C THR A 63 -26.50 -6.52 -14.21
N ALA A 64 -27.58 -7.09 -13.69
CA ALA A 64 -28.21 -8.30 -14.21
C ALA A 64 -28.78 -8.08 -15.62
#